data_AF-A0A2K8XJP4-F1
#
_entry.id   AF-A0A2K8XJP4-F1
#
_cell.length_a   1.000
_cell.length_b   1.000
_cell.length_c   1.000
_cell.angle_alpha   90.00
_cell.angle_beta   90.00
_cell.angle_gamma   90.00
#
_symmetry.space_group_name_H-M   'P 1'
#
loop_
_entity.id
_entity.type
_entity.pdbx_description
1 polymer ?
#
loop_
_entity_poly.entity_id
_entity_poly.type
_entity_poly.pdbx_seq_one_letter_code
_entity_poly.pdbx_strand_id
1 'polypeptide(L)'
;MSLNKVKSALNNLESHIENHNVSNPKVSKTNVAWHLDHSLKVINNVCIALQKSDPSLYKNNFSFLGKVFFTLGFFPRGKAKAPKHVKPPEVILKEDLISQMQQAKTNVDTIASLDKNAFFKHPLFGDVNTTRIYRFLALHTNHHLKIIEDILK
;
A
#
# COMPACT_ATOMS: atom_id res chain seq x y z
N MET A 1 7.05 -7.96 -10.48
CA MET A 1 6.34 -8.45 -9.27
C MET A 1 4.97 -8.93 -9.73
N SER A 2 4.43 -9.96 -9.08
CA SER A 2 3.17 -10.62 -9.46
C SER A 2 2.12 -10.51 -8.36
N LEU A 3 0.88 -10.88 -8.68
CA LEU A 3 -0.23 -11.01 -7.72
C LEU A 3 0.17 -11.79 -6.46
N ASN A 4 0.86 -12.93 -6.62
CA ASN A 4 1.30 -13.77 -5.50
C ASN A 4 2.23 -13.03 -4.52
N LYS A 5 3.06 -12.09 -5.00
CA LYS A 5 3.91 -11.26 -4.12
C LYS A 5 3.10 -10.26 -3.31
N VAL A 6 2.02 -9.72 -3.87
CA VAL A 6 1.09 -8.85 -3.12
C VAL A 6 0.31 -9.66 -2.09
N LYS A 7 -0.19 -10.85 -2.46
CA LYS A 7 -0.87 -11.76 -1.51
C LYS A 7 0.02 -12.16 -0.34
N SER A 8 1.28 -12.52 -0.61
CA SER A 8 2.25 -12.83 0.45
C SER A 8 2.49 -11.63 1.37
N ALA A 9 2.60 -10.41 0.83
CA ALA A 9 2.75 -9.21 1.65
C ALA A 9 1.50 -8.92 2.49
N LEU A 10 0.29 -9.15 1.96
CA LEU A 10 -0.97 -9.04 2.70
C LEU A 10 -1.06 -10.06 3.84
N ASN A 11 -0.67 -11.32 3.61
CA ASN A 11 -0.67 -12.35 4.65
C ASN A 11 0.31 -12.00 5.78
N ASN A 12 1.50 -11.50 5.44
CA ASN A 12 2.44 -11.02 6.45
C ASN A 12 1.84 -9.83 7.23
N LEU A 13 1.19 -8.90 6.53
CA LEU A 13 0.55 -7.74 7.18
C LEU A 13 -0.56 -8.18 8.14
N GLU A 14 -1.37 -9.17 7.73
CA GLU A 14 -2.44 -9.76 8.54
C GLU A 14 -1.91 -10.42 9.82
N SER A 15 -0.78 -11.12 9.75
CA SER A 15 -0.17 -11.75 10.95
C SER A 15 0.24 -10.75 12.03
N HIS A 16 0.31 -9.45 11.73
CA HIS A 16 0.63 -8.41 12.69
C HIS A 16 -0.60 -7.71 13.28
N ILE A 17 -1.84 -8.06 12.88
CA ILE A 17 -3.06 -7.45 13.44
C ILE A 17 -3.15 -7.65 14.96
N GLU A 18 -2.73 -8.81 15.48
CA GLU A 18 -2.72 -9.04 16.94
C GLU A 18 -1.79 -8.06 17.69
N ASN A 19 -0.77 -7.53 17.01
CA ASN A 19 0.19 -6.59 17.58
C ASN A 19 -0.20 -5.12 17.40
N HIS A 20 -1.42 -4.80 16.96
CA HIS A 20 -1.84 -3.45 16.58
C HIS A 20 -1.57 -2.36 17.64
N ASN A 21 -1.64 -2.70 18.93
CA ASN A 21 -1.39 -1.74 20.02
C ASN A 21 0.08 -1.48 20.35
N VAL A 22 1.02 -2.24 19.78
CA VAL A 22 2.45 -2.10 20.09
C VAL A 22 3.01 -0.83 19.47
N SER A 23 3.88 -0.13 20.22
CA SER A 23 4.55 1.09 19.75
C SER A 23 6.00 1.14 20.21
N ASN A 24 6.87 1.73 19.38
CA ASN A 24 8.26 1.99 19.70
C ASN A 24 8.68 3.36 19.13
N PRO A 25 8.65 4.42 19.95
CA PRO A 25 8.95 5.79 19.53
C PRO A 25 10.36 6.00 18.96
N LYS A 26 11.31 5.09 19.23
CA LYS A 26 12.67 5.14 18.65
C LYS A 26 12.67 4.76 17.17
N VAL A 27 11.67 3.99 16.72
CA VAL A 27 11.54 3.49 15.34
C VAL A 27 10.54 4.32 14.55
N SER A 28 9.36 4.56 15.13
CA SER A 28 8.27 5.30 14.48
C SER A 28 7.52 6.14 15.51
N LYS A 29 7.05 7.32 15.09
CA LYS A 29 6.21 8.19 15.92
C LYS A 29 4.79 7.64 16.12
N THR A 30 4.43 6.58 15.39
CA THR A 30 3.11 5.95 15.41
C THR A 30 3.23 4.47 15.75
N ASN A 31 2.13 3.87 16.21
CA ASN A 31 2.05 2.44 16.58
C ASN A 31 1.85 1.53 15.35
N VAL A 32 1.80 0.21 15.60
CA VAL A 32 1.56 -0.81 14.57
C VAL A 32 0.20 -0.62 13.88
N ALA A 33 -0.87 -0.31 14.63
CA ALA A 33 -2.21 -0.06 14.08
C ALA A 33 -2.20 0.99 12.96
N TRP A 34 -1.44 2.08 13.15
CA TRP A 34 -1.31 3.14 12.14
C TRP A 34 -0.70 2.61 10.83
N HIS A 35 0.34 1.79 10.92
CA HIS A 35 1.00 1.24 9.73
C HIS A 35 0.14 0.19 9.01
N LEU A 36 -0.60 -0.63 9.77
CA LEU A 36 -1.57 -1.58 9.23
C LEU A 36 -2.69 -0.83 8.48
N ASP A 37 -3.35 0.12 9.15
CA ASP A 37 -4.46 0.88 8.60
C ASP A 37 -4.04 1.68 7.36
N HIS A 38 -2.91 2.40 7.43
CA HIS A 38 -2.41 3.17 6.29
C HIS A 38 -2.11 2.27 5.09
N SER A 39 -1.45 1.12 5.32
CA SER A 39 -1.14 0.16 4.26
C SER A 39 -2.42 -0.39 3.61
N LEU A 40 -3.43 -0.74 4.41
CA LEU A 40 -4.70 -1.25 3.91
C LEU A 40 -5.50 -0.19 3.13
N LYS A 41 -5.56 1.04 3.63
CA LYS A 41 -6.20 2.16 2.92
C LYS A 41 -5.56 2.43 1.56
N VAL A 42 -4.22 2.40 1.49
CA VAL A 42 -3.51 2.57 0.21
C VAL A 42 -3.86 1.45 -0.75
N ILE A 43 -3.82 0.19 -0.32
CA ILE A 43 -4.14 -0.96 -1.18
C ILE A 43 -5.57 -0.86 -1.70
N ASN A 44 -6.55 -0.66 -0.81
CA ASN A 44 -7.96 -0.57 -1.17
C ASN A 44 -8.25 0.59 -2.12
N ASN A 45 -7.78 1.81 -1.79
CA ASN A 45 -8.02 2.98 -2.62
C ASN A 45 -7.36 2.87 -4.00
N VAL A 46 -6.17 2.27 -4.07
CA VAL A 46 -5.48 2.04 -5.33
C VAL A 46 -6.24 1.05 -6.21
N CYS A 47 -6.71 -0.07 -5.64
CA CYS A 47 -7.50 -1.05 -6.41
C CYS A 47 -8.79 -0.42 -6.94
N ILE A 48 -9.51 0.33 -6.09
CA ILE A 48 -10.73 1.06 -6.49
C ILE A 48 -10.41 2.09 -7.59
N ALA A 49 -9.28 2.79 -7.51
CA ALA A 49 -8.87 3.74 -8.53
C ALA A 49 -8.62 3.06 -9.89
N LEU A 50 -7.96 1.90 -9.90
CA LEU A 50 -7.77 1.11 -11.13
C LEU A 50 -9.11 0.69 -11.73
N GLN A 51 -9.99 0.11 -10.91
CA GLN A 51 -11.32 -0.37 -11.33
C GLN A 51 -12.18 0.75 -11.95
N LYS A 52 -12.05 1.97 -11.42
CA LYS A 52 -12.82 3.15 -11.88
C LYS A 52 -12.16 3.95 -12.99
N SER A 53 -10.88 3.69 -13.29
CA SER A 53 -10.16 4.45 -14.30
C SER A 53 -10.64 4.11 -15.70
N ASP A 54 -10.69 5.12 -16.57
CA ASP A 54 -10.86 4.92 -18.02
C ASP A 54 -9.48 4.63 -18.64
N PRO A 55 -9.22 3.41 -19.14
CA PRO A 55 -7.90 3.05 -19.68
C PRO A 55 -7.46 3.90 -20.88
N SER A 56 -8.39 4.56 -21.59
CA SER A 56 -8.06 5.45 -22.71
C SER A 56 -7.39 6.75 -22.26
N LEU A 57 -7.55 7.13 -20.99
CA LEU A 57 -6.97 8.34 -20.39
C LEU A 57 -5.59 8.11 -19.79
N TYR A 58 -5.07 6.88 -19.82
CA TYR A 58 -3.76 6.53 -19.29
C TYR A 58 -2.64 7.32 -19.98
N LYS A 59 -1.75 7.91 -19.18
CA LYS A 59 -0.53 8.55 -19.67
C LYS A 59 0.69 7.78 -19.22
N ASN A 60 1.61 7.48 -20.14
CA ASN A 60 2.91 6.91 -19.77
C ASN A 60 3.88 7.98 -19.23
N ASN A 61 3.47 8.70 -18.19
CA ASN A 61 4.20 9.79 -17.55
C ASN A 61 4.92 9.34 -16.27
N PHE A 62 5.24 8.05 -16.17
CA PHE A 62 5.86 7.49 -14.97
C PHE A 62 7.20 8.16 -14.66
N SER A 63 7.28 8.84 -13.51
CA SER A 63 8.36 9.78 -13.21
C SER A 63 9.72 9.09 -13.03
N PHE A 64 10.81 9.85 -13.26
CA PHE A 64 12.17 9.36 -13.01
C PHE A 64 12.34 8.91 -11.55
N LEU A 65 11.79 9.68 -10.60
CA LEU A 65 11.80 9.33 -9.18
C LEU A 65 11.09 7.99 -8.91
N GLY A 66 9.95 7.76 -9.57
CA GLY A 66 9.24 6.48 -9.53
C GLY A 66 10.12 5.33 -10.04
N LYS A 67 10.84 5.53 -11.15
CA LYS A 67 11.78 4.52 -11.69
C LYS A 67 12.88 4.20 -10.68
N VAL A 68 13.51 5.20 -10.08
CA VAL A 68 14.56 5.02 -9.08
C VAL A 68 14.06 4.21 -7.88
N PHE A 69 12.95 4.61 -7.26
CA PHE A 69 12.42 3.88 -6.10
C PHE A 69 11.93 2.49 -6.44
N PHE A 70 11.33 2.31 -7.63
CA PHE A 70 10.95 0.99 -8.08
C PHE A 70 12.19 0.13 -8.24
N THR A 71 13.27 0.60 -8.86
CA THR A 71 14.50 -0.17 -9.01
C THR A 71 15.14 -0.52 -7.67
N LEU A 72 15.29 0.45 -6.76
CA LEU A 72 15.91 0.24 -5.44
C LEU A 72 15.05 -0.58 -4.48
N GLY A 73 13.73 -0.57 -4.65
CA GLY A 73 12.78 -1.26 -3.76
C GLY A 73 12.78 -0.72 -2.33
N PHE A 74 13.12 0.56 -2.16
CA PHE A 74 13.28 1.20 -0.86
C PHE A 74 12.58 2.57 -0.84
N PHE A 75 11.89 2.86 0.26
CA PHE A 75 11.32 4.19 0.53
C PHE A 75 11.93 4.77 1.82
N PRO A 76 12.54 5.97 1.77
CA PRO A 76 13.11 6.61 2.95
C PRO A 76 12.06 6.91 4.03
N ARG A 77 12.32 6.45 5.25
CA ARG A 77 11.45 6.71 6.42
C ARG A 77 11.45 8.20 6.77
N GLY A 78 10.31 8.72 7.21
CA GLY A 78 10.18 10.08 7.75
C GLY A 78 10.30 11.23 6.73
N LYS A 79 10.42 10.94 5.42
CA LYS A 79 10.54 11.97 4.37
C LYS A 79 9.22 12.36 3.74
N ALA A 80 8.29 11.41 3.61
CA ALA A 80 6.99 11.63 2.98
C ALA A 80 5.88 11.77 4.03
N LYS A 81 4.87 12.57 3.72
CA LYS A 81 3.61 12.67 4.49
C LYS A 81 2.53 11.85 3.81
N ALA A 82 1.79 11.05 4.57
CA ALA A 82 0.65 10.31 4.05
C ALA A 82 -0.43 11.27 3.51
N PRO A 83 -0.97 11.05 2.29
CA PRO A 83 -2.09 11.84 1.77
C PRO A 83 -3.33 11.75 2.66
N LYS A 84 -4.13 12.83 2.72
CA LYS A 84 -5.31 12.92 3.60
C LYS A 84 -6.27 11.72 3.48
N HIS A 85 -6.51 11.24 2.27
CA HIS A 85 -7.49 10.19 1.98
C HIS A 85 -7.01 8.76 2.34
N VAL A 86 -5.75 8.58 2.69
CA VAL A 86 -5.18 7.32 3.22
C VAL A 86 -4.53 7.52 4.57
N LYS A 87 -4.71 8.69 5.19
CA LYS A 87 -4.24 8.93 6.56
C LYS A 87 -5.16 8.17 7.52
N PRO A 88 -4.61 7.36 8.44
CA PRO A 88 -5.42 6.71 9.45
C PRO A 88 -6.20 7.70 10.33
N PRO A 89 -7.39 7.30 10.82
CA PRO A 89 -8.11 8.05 11.85
C PRO A 89 -7.31 8.10 13.17
N GLU A 90 -7.78 8.89 14.13
CA GLU A 90 -7.18 8.99 15.45
C GLU A 90 -7.33 7.68 16.24
N VAL A 91 -8.52 7.08 16.20
CA VAL A 91 -8.82 5.79 16.79
C VAL A 91 -8.92 4.74 15.69
N ILE A 92 -8.14 3.67 15.80
CA ILE A 92 -8.13 2.54 14.86
C ILE A 92 -8.56 1.30 15.63
N LEU A 93 -9.73 0.76 15.28
CA LEU A 93 -10.27 -0.45 15.90
C LEU A 93 -9.69 -1.70 15.22
N LYS A 94 -9.51 -2.78 15.98
CA LYS A 94 -9.02 -4.05 15.44
C LYS A 94 -9.97 -4.62 14.39
N GLU A 95 -11.27 -4.47 14.61
CA GLU A 95 -12.34 -4.91 13.72
C GLU A 95 -12.29 -4.18 12.37
N ASP A 96 -11.94 -2.89 12.39
CA ASP A 96 -11.75 -2.11 11.17
C ASP A 96 -10.54 -2.60 10.36
N LEU A 97 -9.46 -3.02 11.03
CA LEU A 97 -8.28 -3.61 10.37
C LEU A 97 -8.64 -4.94 9.70
N ILE A 98 -9.42 -5.79 10.39
CA ILE A 98 -9.88 -7.09 9.87
C ILE A 98 -10.79 -6.86 8.64
N SER A 99 -11.75 -5.95 8.74
CA SER A 99 -12.65 -5.61 7.64
C SER A 99 -11.89 -5.06 6.43
N GLN A 100 -10.98 -4.10 6.64
CA GLN A 100 -10.15 -3.54 5.57
C GLN A 100 -9.21 -4.58 4.95
N MET A 101 -8.71 -5.56 5.73
CA MET A 101 -7.88 -6.67 5.25
C MET A 101 -8.67 -7.59 4.31
N GLN A 102 -9.88 -7.98 4.70
CA GLN A 102 -10.76 -8.79 3.85
C GLN A 102 -11.06 -8.05 2.54
N GLN A 103 -11.38 -6.76 2.62
CA GLN A 103 -11.59 -5.92 1.44
C GLN A 103 -10.34 -5.87 0.56
N ALA A 104 -9.15 -5.71 1.14
CA ALA A 104 -7.89 -5.63 0.41
C ALA A 104 -7.57 -6.92 -0.34
N LYS A 105 -7.80 -8.09 0.27
CA LYS A 105 -7.63 -9.39 -0.37
C LYS A 105 -8.55 -9.53 -1.59
N THR A 106 -9.84 -9.22 -1.43
CA THR A 106 -10.83 -9.24 -2.52
C THR A 106 -10.47 -8.28 -3.64
N ASN A 107 -10.13 -7.03 -3.31
CA ASN A 107 -9.81 -5.98 -4.28
C ASN A 107 -8.54 -6.29 -5.09
N VAL A 108 -7.52 -6.87 -4.46
CA VAL A 108 -6.28 -7.23 -5.15
C VAL A 108 -6.51 -8.34 -6.19
N ASP A 109 -7.45 -9.25 -5.93
CA ASP A 109 -7.80 -10.31 -6.88
C ASP A 109 -8.49 -9.79 -8.14
N THR A 110 -9.22 -8.67 -8.05
CA THR A 110 -9.85 -8.08 -9.24
C THR A 110 -8.84 -7.49 -10.23
N ILE A 111 -7.59 -7.19 -9.81
CA ILE A 111 -6.61 -6.54 -10.68
C ILE A 111 -6.31 -7.38 -11.92
N ALA A 112 -6.35 -8.71 -11.81
CA ALA A 112 -6.03 -9.62 -12.90
C ALA A 112 -7.01 -9.53 -14.09
N SER A 113 -8.23 -9.04 -13.88
CA SER A 113 -9.24 -8.89 -14.94
C SER A 113 -9.30 -7.48 -15.54
N LEU A 114 -8.50 -6.53 -15.05
CA LEU A 114 -8.51 -5.14 -15.52
C LEU A 114 -7.68 -4.96 -16.79
N ASP A 115 -8.01 -3.91 -17.55
CA ASP A 115 -7.23 -3.50 -18.72
C ASP A 115 -5.76 -3.18 -18.35
N LYS A 116 -4.83 -3.43 -19.29
CA LYS A 116 -3.39 -3.18 -19.10
C LYS A 116 -3.04 -1.69 -18.82
N ASN A 117 -3.94 -0.78 -19.19
CA ASN A 117 -3.83 0.65 -19.01
C ASN A 117 -4.76 1.19 -17.93
N ALA A 118 -5.58 0.37 -17.26
CA ALA A 118 -6.25 0.79 -16.04
C ALA A 118 -5.19 1.28 -15.03
N PHE A 119 -5.42 2.44 -14.42
CA PHE A 119 -4.37 3.18 -13.74
C PHE A 119 -4.85 3.92 -12.49
N PHE A 120 -3.91 4.16 -11.57
CA PHE A 120 -4.10 5.12 -10.50
C PHE A 120 -3.12 6.29 -10.66
N LYS A 121 -3.53 7.48 -10.24
CA LYS A 121 -2.68 8.69 -10.29
C LYS A 121 -1.90 8.82 -9.00
N HIS A 122 -0.59 8.63 -9.04
CA HIS A 122 0.29 8.85 -7.90
C HIS A 122 0.85 10.29 -7.91
N PRO A 123 0.81 11.03 -6.78
CA PRO A 123 1.23 12.44 -6.74
C PRO A 123 2.70 12.66 -7.12
N LEU A 124 3.57 11.67 -6.91
CA LEU A 124 5.01 11.76 -7.23
C LEU A 124 5.43 10.93 -8.44
N PHE A 125 4.64 9.91 -8.80
CA PHE A 125 5.05 8.91 -9.81
C PHE A 125 4.31 9.08 -11.13
N GLY A 126 3.26 9.90 -11.20
CA GLY A 126 2.38 9.93 -12.37
C GLY A 126 1.42 8.74 -12.37
N ASP A 127 0.97 8.34 -13.55
CA ASP A 127 0.03 7.24 -13.72
C ASP A 127 0.75 5.91 -13.57
N VAL A 128 0.23 5.07 -12.68
CA VAL A 128 0.73 3.73 -12.43
C VAL A 128 -0.36 2.75 -12.85
N ASN A 129 -0.13 2.08 -13.97
CA ASN A 129 -1.06 1.14 -14.56
C ASN A 129 -0.92 -0.29 -14.01
N THR A 130 -1.80 -1.19 -14.42
CA THR A 130 -1.83 -2.60 -14.01
C THR A 130 -0.52 -3.35 -14.27
N THR A 131 0.29 -2.95 -15.26
CA THR A 131 1.61 -3.58 -15.47
C THR A 131 2.61 -3.26 -14.35
N ARG A 132 2.47 -2.10 -13.69
CA ARG A 132 3.34 -1.63 -12.60
C ARG A 132 2.73 -1.84 -11.21
N ILE A 133 1.42 -2.06 -11.13
CA ILE A 133 0.68 -2.00 -9.88
C ILE A 133 1.14 -3.02 -8.84
N TYR A 134 1.38 -4.26 -9.24
CA TYR A 134 1.82 -5.30 -8.30
C TYR A 134 3.16 -4.94 -7.67
N ARG A 135 4.04 -4.25 -8.41
CA ARG A 135 5.30 -3.73 -7.85
C ARG A 135 5.04 -2.60 -6.87
N PHE A 136 4.17 -1.66 -7.23
CA PHE A 136 3.80 -0.56 -6.33
C PHE A 136 3.28 -1.07 -4.99
N LEU A 137 2.24 -1.91 -5.03
CA LEU A 137 1.57 -2.44 -3.83
C LEU A 137 2.55 -3.22 -2.96
N ALA A 138 3.30 -4.16 -3.54
CA ALA A 138 4.24 -4.96 -2.76
C ALA A 138 5.40 -4.12 -2.18
N LEU A 139 5.95 -3.13 -2.89
CA LEU A 139 6.98 -2.25 -2.34
C LEU A 139 6.44 -1.42 -1.18
N HIS A 140 5.23 -0.87 -1.33
CA HIS A 140 4.58 -0.09 -0.29
C HIS A 140 4.30 -0.92 0.97
N THR A 141 3.67 -2.08 0.81
CA THR A 141 3.34 -2.97 1.94
C THR A 141 4.61 -3.49 2.62
N ASN A 142 5.64 -3.89 1.87
CA ASN A 142 6.90 -4.34 2.46
C ASN A 142 7.64 -3.22 3.19
N HIS A 143 7.49 -1.96 2.77
CA HIS A 143 8.03 -0.83 3.52
C HIS A 143 7.38 -0.72 4.91
N HIS A 144 6.07 -0.88 5.00
CA HIS A 144 5.35 -0.87 6.28
C HIS A 144 5.65 -2.10 7.13
N LEU A 145 5.73 -3.30 6.53
CA LEU A 145 6.14 -4.51 7.23
C LEU A 145 7.49 -4.34 7.92
N LYS A 146 8.50 -3.81 7.22
CA LYS A 146 9.81 -3.53 7.81
C LYS A 146 9.74 -2.57 9.00
N ILE A 147 8.83 -1.59 8.98
CA ILE A 147 8.66 -0.66 10.11
C ILE A 147 7.99 -1.38 11.28
N ILE A 148 6.97 -2.18 11.02
CA ILE A 148 6.27 -2.98 12.04
C ILE A 148 7.24 -3.97 12.69
N GLU A 149 7.99 -4.73 11.89
CA GLU A 149 9.01 -5.66 12.38
C GLU A 149 10.05 -4.96 13.25
N ASP A 150 10.47 -3.75 12.90
CA ASP A 150 11.40 -2.97 13.73
C ASP A 150 10.74 -2.42 15.01
N ILE A 151 9.44 -2.12 15.01
CA ILE A 151 8.70 -1.72 16.21
C ILE A 151 8.59 -2.89 17.20
N LEU A 152 8.48 -4.12 16.71
CA LEU A 152 8.31 -5.34 17.51
C LEU A 152 9.63 -5.93 18.06
N LYS A 153 10.78 -5.36 17.68
CA LYS A 153 12.10 -5.67 18.24
C LYS A 153 12.35 -4.86 19.52
#